data_AF-A0A316THW7-F1
#
_entry.id   AF-A0A316THW7-F1
#
_cell.length_a   1.000
_cell.length_b   1.000
_cell.length_c   1.000
_cell.angle_alpha   90.00
_cell.angle_beta   90.00
_cell.angle_gamma   90.00
#
_symmetry.space_group_name_H-M   'P 1'
#
loop_
_entity.id
_entity.type
_entity.pdbx_description
1 polymer ?
#
loop_
_entity_poly.entity_id
_entity_poly.type
_entity_poly.pdbx_seq_one_letter_code
_entity_poly.pdbx_strand_id
1 'polypeptide(L)'
;MSWIVGIIGLLFALLGIIKLFTLSSKSLPILFFCFGILLIGLAILPYSVDLSQIRWLRLTYRLVCGLVAIGVLCGGIVSCFMAFGVHTWKGKDFQGTVVVLGTLIIQDQPSRMLKARLDAAVAFLKENPKSSCIVSGGQGKNEDYTEAEIMEKYLVQQGIDPSRI
;
A
#
# COMPACT_ATOMS: atom_id res chain seq x y z
N MET A 1 -18.82 -9.85 22.64
CA MET A 1 -17.56 -9.54 21.93
C MET A 1 -17.36 -10.34 20.64
N SER A 2 -17.81 -11.59 20.55
CA SER A 2 -17.67 -12.46 19.35
C SER A 2 -18.38 -11.95 18.08
N TRP A 3 -19.58 -11.36 18.22
CA TRP A 3 -20.38 -10.87 17.07
C TRP A 3 -19.72 -9.70 16.33
N ILE A 4 -19.01 -8.83 17.04
CA ILE A 4 -18.29 -7.67 16.46
C ILE A 4 -17.15 -8.14 15.56
N VAL A 5 -16.41 -9.19 15.98
CA VAL A 5 -15.33 -9.79 15.19
C VAL A 5 -15.88 -10.44 13.92
N GLY A 6 -17.06 -11.06 14.00
CA GLY A 6 -17.76 -11.63 12.84
C GLY A 6 -18.18 -10.57 11.82
N ILE A 7 -18.74 -9.45 12.28
CA ILE A 7 -19.14 -8.33 11.40
C ILE A 7 -17.92 -7.69 10.73
N ILE A 8 -16.84 -7.47 11.50
CA ILE A 8 -15.56 -6.96 10.96
C ILE A 8 -15.01 -7.94 9.92
N GLY A 9 -14.98 -9.25 10.20
CA GLY A 9 -14.53 -10.27 9.26
C GLY A 9 -15.33 -10.32 7.96
N LEU A 10 -16.67 -10.20 8.05
CA LEU A 10 -17.55 -10.13 6.87
C LEU A 10 -17.25 -8.89 6.02
N LEU A 11 -17.05 -7.74 6.67
CA LEU A 11 -16.74 -6.48 5.99
C LEU A 11 -15.38 -6.54 5.27
N PHE A 12 -14.36 -7.15 5.90
CA PHE A 12 -13.06 -7.39 5.28
C PHE A 12 -13.14 -8.37 4.09
N ALA A 13 -13.95 -9.43 4.19
CA ALA A 13 -14.17 -10.37 3.09
C ALA A 13 -14.87 -9.70 1.90
N LEU A 14 -15.90 -8.89 2.15
CA LEU A 14 -16.60 -8.12 1.11
C LEU A 14 -15.69 -7.09 0.44
N LEU A 15 -14.90 -6.35 1.23
CA LEU A 15 -13.89 -5.42 0.69
C LEU A 15 -12.83 -6.15 -0.13
N GLY A 16 -12.41 -7.35 0.29
CA GLY A 16 -11.52 -8.23 -0.47
C GLY A 16 -12.10 -8.60 -1.83
N ILE A 17 -13.36 -9.03 -1.89
CA ILE A 17 -14.07 -9.37 -3.13
C ILE A 17 -14.16 -8.15 -4.06
N ILE A 18 -14.63 -7.01 -3.55
CA ILE A 18 -14.76 -5.77 -4.35
C ILE A 18 -13.40 -5.37 -4.93
N LYS A 19 -12.35 -5.39 -4.11
CA LYS A 19 -10.99 -5.07 -4.53
C LYS A 19 -10.42 -6.07 -5.53
N LEU A 20 -10.88 -7.32 -5.53
CA LEU A 20 -10.46 -8.36 -6.48
C LEU A 20 -10.93 -8.06 -7.91
N PHE A 21 -12.02 -7.30 -8.05
CA PHE A 21 -12.54 -6.82 -9.34
C PHE A 21 -11.97 -5.46 -9.77
N THR A 22 -11.53 -4.61 -8.83
CA THR A 22 -11.13 -3.22 -9.13
C THR A 22 -9.60 -3.00 -9.18
N LEU A 23 -8.79 -3.80 -8.48
CA LEU A 23 -7.33 -3.63 -8.44
C LEU A 23 -6.64 -4.49 -9.51
N SER A 24 -5.67 -3.89 -10.19
CA SER A 24 -4.87 -4.55 -11.23
C SER A 24 -3.91 -5.61 -10.67
N SER A 25 -3.63 -5.58 -9.36
CA SER A 25 -2.82 -6.59 -8.66
C SER A 25 -3.73 -7.56 -7.90
N LYS A 26 -3.66 -8.86 -8.23
CA LYS A 26 -4.52 -9.90 -7.64
C LYS A 26 -4.05 -10.38 -6.26
N SER A 27 -2.80 -10.10 -5.85
CA SER A 27 -2.24 -10.58 -4.59
C SER A 27 -2.82 -9.89 -3.35
N LEU A 28 -3.04 -8.57 -3.43
CA LEU A 28 -3.57 -7.77 -2.31
C LEU A 28 -5.01 -8.18 -1.95
N PRO A 29 -5.96 -8.29 -2.91
CA PRO A 29 -7.34 -8.64 -2.61
C PRO A 29 -7.51 -10.06 -2.05
N ILE A 30 -6.72 -11.03 -2.52
CA ILE A 30 -6.72 -12.41 -2.00
C ILE A 30 -6.29 -12.44 -0.53
N LEU A 31 -5.28 -11.65 -0.16
CA LEU A 31 -4.83 -11.52 1.23
C LEU A 31 -5.95 -11.01 2.16
N PHE A 32 -6.66 -9.96 1.75
CA PHE A 32 -7.79 -9.42 2.51
C PHE A 32 -8.93 -10.42 2.66
N PHE A 33 -9.20 -11.21 1.62
CA PHE A 33 -10.23 -12.23 1.64
C PHE A 33 -9.89 -13.40 2.59
N CYS A 34 -8.67 -13.95 2.50
CA CYS A 34 -8.19 -14.99 3.41
C CYS A 34 -8.17 -14.52 4.87
N PHE A 35 -7.75 -13.28 5.11
CA PHE A 35 -7.76 -12.68 6.45
C PHE A 35 -9.18 -12.51 6.99
N GLY A 36 -10.14 -12.13 6.14
CA GLY A 36 -11.56 -12.07 6.52
C GLY A 36 -12.12 -13.43 6.92
N ILE A 37 -11.83 -14.49 6.15
CA ILE A 37 -12.25 -15.87 6.49
C ILE A 37 -11.61 -16.34 7.80
N LEU A 38 -10.33 -16.03 8.03
CA LEU A 38 -9.63 -16.37 9.27
C LEU A 38 -10.30 -15.72 10.50
N LEU A 39 -10.69 -14.45 10.40
CA LEU A 39 -11.37 -13.73 11.48
C LEU A 39 -12.78 -14.28 11.74
N ILE A 40 -13.52 -14.63 10.69
CA ILE A 40 -14.83 -15.28 10.80
C ILE A 40 -14.69 -16.65 11.47
N GLY A 41 -13.70 -17.44 11.08
CA GLY A 41 -13.39 -18.73 11.70
C GLY A 41 -13.08 -18.59 13.18
N LEU A 42 -12.21 -17.65 13.56
CA LEU A 42 -11.92 -17.33 14.97
C LEU A 42 -13.16 -16.91 15.75
N ALA A 43 -14.10 -16.17 15.15
CA ALA A 43 -15.33 -15.74 15.83
C ALA A 43 -16.35 -16.88 16.05
N ILE A 44 -16.41 -17.86 15.13
CA ILE A 44 -17.38 -18.97 15.16
C ILE A 44 -16.88 -20.15 15.99
N LEU A 45 -15.57 -20.43 16.01
CA LEU A 45 -14.96 -21.54 16.75
C LEU A 45 -15.41 -21.68 18.22
N PRO A 46 -15.47 -20.62 19.05
CA PRO A 46 -15.92 -20.73 20.44
C PRO A 46 -17.44 -20.94 20.61
N TYR A 47 -18.24 -20.78 19.54
CA TYR A 47 -19.68 -21.01 19.55
C TYR A 47 -20.05 -22.42 19.05
N SER A 48 -19.31 -22.93 18.06
CA SER A 48 -19.55 -24.27 17.50
C SER A 48 -18.87 -25.39 18.29
N VAL A 49 -17.77 -25.08 19.00
CA VAL A 49 -17.04 -26.02 19.83
C VAL A 49 -16.95 -25.43 21.22
N ASP A 50 -17.37 -26.18 22.23
CA ASP A 50 -17.21 -25.76 23.62
C ASP A 50 -15.73 -25.87 24.03
N LEU A 51 -14.94 -24.87 23.63
CA LEU A 51 -13.51 -24.70 23.95
C LEU A 51 -13.26 -24.61 25.46
N SER A 52 -14.33 -24.52 26.26
CA SER A 52 -14.24 -24.45 27.71
C SER A 52 -13.77 -25.77 28.34
N GLN A 53 -14.07 -26.93 27.73
CA GLN A 53 -13.68 -28.23 28.30
C GLN A 53 -12.18 -28.53 28.22
N ILE A 54 -11.46 -27.94 27.26
CA ILE A 54 -10.06 -28.27 26.98
C ILE A 54 -9.16 -27.05 27.22
N ARG A 55 -8.47 -27.00 28.37
CA ARG A 55 -7.68 -25.84 28.84
C ARG A 55 -6.60 -25.37 27.86
N TRP A 56 -5.90 -26.29 27.18
CA TRP A 56 -4.82 -25.93 26.25
C TRP A 56 -5.35 -25.28 24.97
N LEU A 57 -6.49 -25.76 24.46
CA LEU A 57 -7.17 -25.21 23.29
C LEU A 57 -7.70 -23.79 23.56
N ARG A 58 -8.16 -23.54 24.79
CA ARG A 58 -8.56 -22.19 25.26
C ARG A 58 -7.36 -21.23 25.31
N LEU A 59 -6.20 -21.71 25.77
CA LEU A 59 -4.99 -20.89 25.88
C LEU A 59 -4.45 -20.52 24.50
N THR A 60 -4.35 -21.49 23.58
CA THR A 60 -3.88 -21.24 22.22
C THR A 60 -4.80 -20.26 21.48
N TYR A 61 -6.12 -20.40 21.60
CA TYR A 61 -7.08 -19.45 21.04
C TYR A 61 -6.86 -18.02 21.55
N ARG A 62 -6.68 -17.83 22.87
CA ARG A 62 -6.42 -16.50 23.46
C ARG A 62 -5.12 -15.88 22.97
N LEU A 63 -4.07 -16.68 22.83
CA LEU A 63 -2.77 -16.22 22.32
C LEU A 63 -2.87 -15.79 20.85
N VAL A 64 -3.55 -16.57 20.01
CA VAL A 64 -3.79 -16.22 18.60
C VAL A 64 -4.61 -14.94 18.49
N CYS A 65 -5.71 -14.81 19.23
CA CYS A 65 -6.51 -13.58 19.25
C CYS A 65 -5.71 -12.37 19.74
N GLY A 66 -4.90 -12.54 20.78
CA GLY A 66 -4.02 -11.49 21.29
C GLY A 66 -3.01 -11.03 20.24
N LEU A 67 -2.35 -11.96 19.56
CA LEU A 67 -1.38 -11.67 18.51
C LEU A 67 -2.01 -10.97 17.30
N VAL A 68 -3.20 -11.40 16.88
CA VAL A 68 -3.98 -10.73 15.83
C VAL A 68 -4.36 -9.31 16.25
N ALA A 69 -4.85 -9.11 17.48
CA ALA A 69 -5.21 -7.80 18.00
C ALA A 69 -4.00 -6.84 18.06
N ILE A 70 -2.84 -7.34 18.50
CA ILE A 70 -1.59 -6.57 18.49
C ILE A 70 -1.21 -6.18 17.05
N GLY A 71 -1.28 -7.12 16.10
CA GLY A 71 -1.00 -6.84 14.69
C GLY A 71 -1.90 -5.76 14.10
N VAL A 72 -3.21 -5.81 14.39
CA VAL A 72 -4.19 -4.80 13.95
C VAL A 72 -3.89 -3.44 14.60
N LEU A 73 -3.57 -3.39 15.89
CA LEU A 73 -3.21 -2.16 16.59
C LEU A 73 -1.93 -1.53 16.01
N CYS A 74 -0.86 -2.32 15.86
CA CYS A 74 0.39 -1.86 15.27
C CYS A 74 0.18 -1.34 13.84
N GLY A 75 -0.56 -2.07 13.00
CA GLY A 75 -0.90 -1.64 11.65
C GLY A 75 -1.72 -0.35 11.62
N GLY A 76 -2.68 -0.21 12.53
CA GLY A 76 -3.48 1.00 12.67
C GLY A 76 -2.66 2.22 13.10
N ILE A 77 -1.74 2.05 14.05
CA ILE A 77 -0.82 3.11 14.49
C ILE A 77 0.06 3.57 13.33
N VAL A 78 0.74 2.65 12.66
CA VAL A 78 1.60 2.98 11.50
C VAL A 78 0.79 3.69 10.41
N SER A 79 -0.41 3.21 10.10
CA SER A 79 -1.29 3.84 9.10
C SER A 79 -1.70 5.26 9.50
N CYS A 80 -1.98 5.50 10.77
CA CYS A 80 -2.29 6.85 11.27
C CYS A 80 -1.09 7.78 11.15
N PHE A 81 0.11 7.33 11.52
CA PHE A 81 1.33 8.12 11.36
C PHE A 81 1.61 8.45 9.90
N MET A 82 1.39 7.50 8.97
CA MET A 82 1.54 7.75 7.53
C MET A 82 0.51 8.77 7.02
N ALA A 83 -0.76 8.62 7.38
CA ALA A 83 -1.82 9.55 6.97
C ALA A 83 -1.57 10.96 7.52
N PHE A 84 -1.17 11.06 8.79
CA PHE A 84 -0.82 12.33 9.40
C PHE A 84 0.38 12.98 8.72
N GLY A 85 1.43 12.20 8.42
CA GLY A 85 2.63 12.68 7.72
C GLY A 85 2.31 13.32 6.37
N VAL A 86 1.42 12.70 5.57
CA VAL A 86 0.96 13.25 4.29
C VAL A 86 0.21 14.57 4.46
N HIS A 87 -0.67 14.67 5.47
CA HIS A 87 -1.44 15.91 5.70
C HIS A 87 -0.61 17.06 6.29
N THR A 88 0.43 16.74 7.08
CA THR A 88 1.31 17.76 7.66
C THR A 88 2.40 18.25 6.70
N TRP A 89 2.57 17.61 5.54
CA TRP A 89 3.55 18.01 4.55
C TRP A 89 3.17 19.37 3.94
N LYS A 90 3.82 20.43 4.41
CA LYS A 90 3.77 21.75 3.81
C LYS A 90 4.88 21.85 2.76
N GLY A 91 4.65 21.25 1.59
CA GLY A 91 5.59 21.25 0.47
C GLY A 91 5.68 22.58 -0.29
N LYS A 92 5.30 23.71 0.33
CA LYS A 92 5.27 25.02 -0.33
C LYS A 92 6.57 25.75 -0.03
N ASP A 93 7.23 26.30 -1.06
CA ASP A 93 8.54 26.97 -1.00
C ASP A 93 9.72 26.07 -0.62
N PHE A 94 9.61 24.75 -0.82
CA PHE A 94 10.74 23.85 -0.64
C PHE A 94 11.73 24.06 -1.79
N GLN A 95 12.99 24.41 -1.49
CA GLN A 95 14.03 24.64 -2.50
C GLN A 95 14.98 23.45 -2.68
N GLY A 96 14.63 22.28 -2.16
CA GLY A 96 15.45 21.07 -2.30
C GLY A 96 15.17 20.31 -3.60
N THR A 97 16.05 19.34 -3.87
CA THR A 97 15.96 18.43 -5.00
C THR A 97 15.13 17.20 -4.64
N VAL A 98 14.16 16.85 -5.48
CA VAL A 98 13.36 15.62 -5.33
C VAL A 98 14.12 14.47 -5.98
N VAL A 99 14.23 13.34 -5.28
CA VAL A 99 14.74 12.11 -5.89
C VAL A 99 13.57 11.16 -6.15
N VAL A 100 13.37 10.79 -7.40
CA VAL A 100 12.38 9.79 -7.79
C VAL A 100 13.09 8.48 -8.06
N LEU A 101 12.79 7.47 -7.23
CA LEU A 101 13.33 6.13 -7.40
C LEU A 101 12.54 5.37 -8.47
N GLY A 102 13.29 4.66 -9.30
CA GLY A 102 12.82 3.77 -10.34
C GLY A 102 12.19 2.50 -9.76
N THR A 103 11.35 1.89 -10.58
CA THR A 103 10.69 0.60 -10.40
C THR A 103 10.35 0.10 -11.80
N LEU A 104 9.88 -1.14 -11.90
CA LEU A 104 9.42 -1.80 -13.13
C LEU A 104 8.79 -0.86 -14.17
N ILE A 105 9.30 -0.92 -15.40
CA ILE A 105 8.64 -0.39 -16.60
C ILE A 105 7.87 -1.50 -17.32
N ILE A 106 6.85 -1.11 -18.06
CA ILE A 106 6.05 -2.03 -18.88
C ILE A 106 6.15 -1.52 -20.31
N GLN A 107 6.99 -2.19 -21.12
CA GLN A 107 7.34 -1.72 -22.47
C GLN A 107 7.93 -0.30 -22.36
N ASP A 108 7.38 0.66 -23.13
CA ASP A 108 7.87 2.04 -23.21
C ASP A 108 7.12 2.98 -22.26
N GLN A 109 6.50 2.45 -21.21
CA GLN A 109 5.67 3.21 -20.28
C GLN A 109 5.97 2.85 -18.81
N PRO A 110 5.84 3.82 -17.89
CA PRO A 110 5.98 3.54 -16.48
C PRO A 110 4.86 2.59 -16.02
N SER A 111 5.20 1.61 -15.17
CA SER A 111 4.18 0.79 -14.52
C SER A 111 3.22 1.65 -13.68
N ARG A 112 2.06 1.10 -13.31
CA ARG A 112 1.06 1.82 -12.49
C ARG A 112 1.65 2.43 -11.22
N MET A 113 2.58 1.73 -10.56
CA MET A 113 3.24 2.24 -9.35
C MET A 113 4.24 3.34 -9.67
N LEU A 114 5.05 3.17 -10.72
CA LEU A 114 6.00 4.18 -11.15
C LEU A 114 5.28 5.46 -11.59
N LYS A 115 4.20 5.33 -12.36
CA LYS A 115 3.35 6.44 -12.80
C LYS A 115 2.79 7.22 -11.62
N ALA A 116 2.21 6.56 -10.62
CA ALA A 116 1.68 7.23 -9.44
C ALA A 116 2.77 8.02 -8.68
N ARG A 117 4.00 7.50 -8.64
CA ARG A 117 5.16 8.19 -8.05
C ARG A 117 5.58 9.41 -8.88
N LEU A 118 5.62 9.27 -10.20
CA LEU A 118 5.91 10.38 -11.12
C LEU A 118 4.83 11.45 -11.07
N ASP A 119 3.55 11.09 -11.00
CA ASP A 119 2.44 12.04 -10.87
C ASP A 119 2.56 12.89 -9.60
N ALA A 120 2.95 12.26 -8.48
CA ALA A 120 3.24 12.98 -7.24
C ALA A 120 4.45 13.93 -7.39
N ALA A 121 5.50 13.50 -8.08
CA ALA A 121 6.66 14.35 -8.38
C ALA A 121 6.29 15.53 -9.28
N VAL A 122 5.45 15.32 -10.30
CA VAL A 122 4.94 16.38 -11.19
C VAL A 122 4.15 17.41 -10.41
N ALA A 123 3.23 16.99 -9.53
CA ALA A 123 2.47 17.90 -8.69
C ALA A 123 3.41 18.77 -7.83
N PHE A 124 4.39 18.13 -7.20
CA PHE A 124 5.39 18.83 -6.37
C PHE A 124 6.24 19.83 -7.18
N LEU A 125 6.76 19.42 -8.34
CA LEU A 125 7.63 20.24 -9.19
C LEU A 125 6.90 21.42 -9.85
N LYS A 126 5.58 21.29 -10.06
CA LYS A 126 4.72 22.40 -10.52
C LYS A 126 4.44 23.41 -9.42
N GLU A 127 4.25 22.95 -8.18
CA GLU A 127 4.12 23.83 -7.02
C GLU A 127 5.44 24.50 -6.61
N ASN A 128 6.58 23.87 -6.91
CA ASN A 128 7.92 24.35 -6.56
C ASN A 128 8.78 24.52 -7.83
N PRO A 129 8.63 25.62 -8.58
CA PRO A 129 9.33 25.83 -9.86
C PRO A 129 10.87 25.95 -9.72
N LYS A 130 11.37 26.22 -8.51
CA LYS A 130 12.81 26.28 -8.21
C LYS A 130 13.42 24.92 -7.86
N SER A 131 12.61 23.89 -7.62
CA SER A 131 13.12 22.56 -7.30
C SER A 131 13.53 21.79 -8.53
N SER A 132 14.66 21.11 -8.44
CA SER A 132 15.07 20.09 -9.40
C SER A 132 14.56 18.71 -8.98
N CYS A 133 14.53 17.80 -9.93
CA CYS A 133 14.29 16.38 -9.78
C CYS A 133 15.59 15.64 -10.13
N ILE A 134 15.81 14.47 -9.53
CA ILE A 134 16.79 13.49 -9.97
C ILE A 134 16.03 12.19 -10.10
N VAL A 135 15.98 11.66 -11.31
CA VAL A 135 15.44 10.32 -11.58
C VAL A 135 16.55 9.29 -11.43
N SER A 136 16.30 8.21 -10.71
CA SER A 136 17.28 7.14 -10.50
C SER A 136 16.64 5.79 -10.76
N GLY A 137 16.98 5.18 -11.88
CA GLY A 137 16.46 3.89 -12.30
C GLY A 137 17.41 3.21 -13.29
N GLY A 138 17.59 1.90 -13.15
CA GLY A 138 18.49 1.10 -13.99
C GLY A 138 17.82 0.59 -15.25
N GLN A 139 18.48 -0.32 -15.95
CA GLN A 139 17.88 -1.10 -17.05
C GLN A 139 17.69 -2.55 -16.61
N GLY A 140 16.46 -3.04 -16.69
CA GLY A 140 16.16 -4.45 -16.48
C GLY A 140 16.61 -5.33 -17.65
N LYS A 141 16.82 -6.63 -17.39
CA LYS A 141 17.24 -7.60 -18.43
C LYS A 141 16.25 -7.75 -19.60
N ASN A 142 14.99 -7.36 -19.40
CA ASN A 142 13.91 -7.48 -20.37
C ASN A 142 13.34 -6.09 -20.76
N GLU A 143 14.16 -5.04 -20.67
CA GLU A 143 13.74 -3.66 -20.89
C GLU A 143 14.62 -3.02 -21.97
N ASP A 144 13.99 -2.43 -22.99
CA ASP A 144 14.71 -1.80 -24.11
C ASP A 144 15.32 -0.44 -23.72
N TYR A 145 14.76 0.19 -22.68
CA TYR A 145 15.16 1.50 -22.17
C TYR A 145 15.47 1.42 -20.68
N THR A 146 16.24 2.38 -20.17
CA THR A 146 16.41 2.50 -18.71
C THR A 146 15.13 3.05 -18.08
N GLU A 147 14.83 2.64 -16.85
CA GLU A 147 13.73 3.21 -16.06
C GLU A 147 13.86 4.75 -15.98
N ALA A 148 15.08 5.26 -15.80
CA ALA A 148 15.37 6.70 -15.72
C ALA A 148 15.00 7.45 -17.01
N GLU A 149 15.30 6.88 -18.18
CA GLU A 149 14.96 7.48 -19.48
C GLU A 149 13.43 7.58 -19.69
N ILE A 150 12.70 6.54 -19.32
CA ILE A 150 11.23 6.55 -19.36
C ILE A 150 10.67 7.58 -18.36
N MET A 151 11.28 7.69 -17.18
CA MET A 151 10.90 8.66 -16.15
C MET A 151 11.13 10.10 -16.61
N GLU A 152 12.28 10.41 -17.20
CA GLU A 152 12.60 11.73 -17.77
C GLU A 152 11.59 12.10 -18.86
N LYS A 153 11.39 11.20 -19.84
CA LYS A 153 10.42 11.40 -20.93
C LYS A 153 9.01 11.67 -20.39
N TYR A 154 8.60 10.96 -19.34
CA TYR A 154 7.31 11.17 -18.69
C TYR A 154 7.22 12.57 -18.05
N LEU A 155 8.24 12.99 -17.30
CA LEU A 155 8.25 14.30 -16.63
C LEU A 155 8.23 15.45 -17.66
N VAL A 156 9.00 15.34 -18.74
CA VAL A 156 9.00 16.32 -19.83
C VAL A 156 7.64 16.39 -20.52
N GLN A 157 7.00 15.25 -20.81
CA GLN A 157 5.64 15.20 -21.36
C GLN A 157 4.59 15.86 -20.45
N GLN A 158 4.81 15.85 -19.14
CA GLN A 158 3.93 16.50 -18.16
C GLN A 158 4.21 18.01 -17.99
N GLY A 159 5.16 18.56 -18.76
CA GLY A 159 5.49 19.98 -18.82
C GLY A 159 6.55 20.43 -17.81
N ILE A 160 7.37 19.52 -17.30
CA ILE A 160 8.55 19.87 -16.49
C ILE A 160 9.72 20.21 -17.42
N ASP A 161 10.44 21.29 -17.10
CA ASP A 161 11.62 21.72 -17.87
C ASP A 161 12.73 20.65 -17.80
N PRO A 162 13.27 20.17 -18.94
CA PRO A 162 14.35 19.19 -18.98
C PRO A 162 15.59 19.60 -18.18
N SER A 163 15.88 20.90 -18.07
CA SER A 163 17.03 21.42 -17.29
C SER A 163 16.90 21.18 -15.79
N ARG A 164 15.72 20.76 -15.33
CA ARG A 164 15.41 20.49 -13.92
C ARG A 164 15.37 19.00 -13.56
N ILE A 165 15.63 18.07 -14.49
CA ILE A 165 15.44 16.62 -14.28
C ILE A 165 16.78 15.89 -14.22
#